data_AF-A0A5K1A0I9-F1
#
_entry.id   AF-A0A5K1A0I9-F1
#
_cell.length_a   1.000
_cell.length_b   1.000
_cell.length_c   1.000
_cell.angle_alpha   90.00
_cell.angle_beta   90.00
_cell.angle_gamma   90.00
#
_symmetry.space_group_name_H-M   'P 1'
#
loop_
_entity.id
_entity.type
_entity.pdbx_description
1 polymer ?
#
loop_
_entity_poly.entity_id
_entity_poly.type
_entity_poly.pdbx_seq_one_letter_code
_entity_poly.pdbx_strand_id
1 'polypeptide(L)'
;AMSSRLLVLLSAIAFCLLITSHPVECREESFEYLAPSCRKHSVSITDFGGVGDGVTVNTNAFRNAVAHLAKFSTDGGGQLYVPPGRWLTGPFNLTSAFTLYLHRDAVILASQVRRSPPLPLAPGRPVSGRTFSLSRVHRGTKSF
;
A
#
# COMPACT_ATOMS: atom_id res chain seq x y z
N ALA A 1 3.53 34.86 57.96
CA ALA A 1 4.09 35.42 56.70
C ALA A 1 4.85 34.31 55.98
N MET A 2 4.41 33.90 54.79
CA MET A 2 5.12 32.87 54.01
C MET A 2 6.47 33.44 53.55
N SER A 3 7.56 32.72 53.84
CA SER A 3 8.92 33.22 53.57
C SER A 3 9.18 33.36 52.06
N SER A 4 9.92 34.40 51.65
CA SER A 4 10.30 34.65 50.24
C SER A 4 10.95 33.43 49.57
N ARG A 5 11.68 32.61 50.34
CA ARG A 5 12.31 31.37 49.85
C ARG A 5 11.28 30.31 49.43
N LEU A 6 10.15 30.23 50.13
CA LEU A 6 9.08 29.29 49.82
C LEU A 6 8.37 29.66 48.52
N LEU A 7 8.21 30.96 48.25
CA LEU A 7 7.57 31.46 47.02
C LEU A 7 8.42 31.17 45.78
N VAL A 8 9.75 31.33 45.89
CA VAL A 8 10.70 31.01 44.82
C VAL A 8 10.71 29.51 44.52
N LEU A 9 10.70 28.66 45.56
CA LEU A 9 10.65 27.20 45.38
C LEU A 9 9.36 26.75 44.69
N LEU A 10 8.21 27.30 45.08
CA LEU A 10 6.93 26.98 44.43
C LEU A 10 6.91 27.40 42.95
N SER A 11 7.49 28.55 42.61
CA SER A 11 7.62 28.97 41.21
C SER A 11 8.56 28.08 40.39
N ALA A 12 9.68 27.63 40.97
CA ALA A 12 10.63 26.75 40.30
C ALA A 12 10.03 25.35 40.05
N ILE A 13 9.29 24.82 41.02
CA ILE A 13 8.59 23.53 40.88
C ILE A 13 7.50 23.63 39.81
N ALA A 14 6.69 24.69 39.82
CA ALA A 14 5.66 24.91 38.80
C ALA A 14 6.28 25.02 37.39
N PHE A 15 7.41 25.73 37.26
CA PHE A 15 8.12 25.86 35.98
C PHE A 15 8.72 24.54 35.52
N CYS A 16 9.38 23.77 36.41
CA CYS A 16 9.87 22.43 36.10
C CYS A 16 8.74 21.51 35.62
N LEU A 17 7.58 21.53 36.28
CA LEU A 17 6.41 20.74 35.89
C LEU A 17 5.84 21.17 34.53
N LEU A 18 5.89 22.47 34.20
CA LEU A 18 5.53 22.95 32.85
C LEU A 18 6.48 22.40 31.78
N ILE A 19 7.79 22.39 32.03
CA ILE A 19 8.78 21.93 31.04
C ILE A 19 8.68 20.40 30.84
N THR A 20 8.38 19.63 31.89
CA THR A 20 8.24 18.16 31.78
C THR A 20 6.92 17.71 31.16
N SER A 21 5.98 18.63 30.95
CA SER A 21 4.66 18.34 30.37
C SER A 21 4.62 18.47 28.84
N HIS A 22 5.73 18.82 28.18
CA HIS A 22 5.80 18.72 26.74
C HIS A 22 5.91 17.23 26.39
N PRO A 23 4.87 16.63 25.76
CA PRO A 23 5.04 15.30 25.22
C PRO A 23 6.23 15.34 24.26
N VAL A 24 7.15 14.40 24.45
CA VAL A 24 8.11 14.03 23.42
C VAL A 24 7.28 13.56 22.24
N GLU A 25 6.94 14.48 21.33
CA GLU A 25 6.40 14.12 20.04
C GLU A 25 7.57 13.44 19.33
N CYS A 26 7.57 12.10 19.34
CA CYS A 26 8.41 11.31 18.46
C CYS A 26 8.05 11.75 17.05
N ARG A 27 8.81 12.71 16.51
CA ARG A 27 8.71 13.16 15.14
C ARG A 27 9.23 12.01 14.27
N GLU A 28 8.32 11.08 13.97
CA GLU A 28 8.40 10.23 12.80
C GLU A 28 8.57 11.18 11.62
N GLU A 29 9.75 11.16 11.00
CA GLU A 29 9.97 11.78 9.70
C GLU A 29 9.09 11.04 8.70
N SER A 30 7.83 11.47 8.61
CA SER A 30 6.90 11.06 7.59
C SER A 30 7.48 11.52 6.26
N PHE A 31 7.98 10.57 5.47
CA PHE A 31 8.14 10.79 4.04
C PHE A 31 6.76 11.15 3.49
N GLU A 32 6.51 12.44 3.29
CA GLU A 32 5.27 12.97 2.74
C GLU A 32 5.22 12.58 1.26
N TYR A 33 4.73 11.38 1.00
CA TYR A 33 4.40 10.95 -0.34
C TYR A 33 3.16 11.73 -0.74
N LEU A 34 3.33 12.82 -1.49
CA LEU A 34 2.26 13.59 -2.14
C LEU A 34 1.59 12.75 -3.25
N ALA A 35 1.08 11.56 -2.93
CA ALA A 35 0.11 10.90 -3.77
C ALA A 35 -1.22 11.65 -3.57
N PRO A 36 -1.76 12.30 -4.62
CA PRO A 36 -3.05 12.97 -4.51
C PRO A 36 -4.11 11.89 -4.42
N SER A 37 -4.48 11.53 -3.20
CA SER A 37 -5.65 10.71 -2.97
C SER A 37 -6.48 11.37 -1.89
N CYS A 38 -6.87 12.62 -2.15
CA CYS A 38 -8.06 13.22 -1.57
C CYS A 38 -9.32 12.51 -2.12
N ARG A 39 -9.35 11.18 -2.05
CA ARG A 39 -10.58 10.43 -2.27
C ARG A 39 -11.49 10.86 -1.13
N LYS A 40 -12.66 11.36 -1.49
CA LYS A 40 -13.67 11.80 -0.52
C LYS A 40 -14.09 10.67 0.43
N HIS A 41 -13.99 9.43 -0.06
CA HIS A 41 -14.35 8.22 0.67
C HIS A 41 -13.11 7.38 0.95
N SER A 42 -12.75 7.23 2.22
CA SER A 42 -11.65 6.37 2.67
C SER A 42 -12.11 5.50 3.83
N VAL A 43 -11.69 4.23 3.84
CA VAL A 43 -12.01 3.26 4.90
C VAL A 43 -10.79 2.38 5.17
N SER A 44 -10.65 1.86 6.40
CA SER A 44 -9.58 0.94 6.76
C SER A 44 -10.01 -0.51 6.53
N ILE A 45 -9.08 -1.38 6.12
CA ILE A 45 -9.34 -2.83 6.00
C ILE A 45 -9.74 -3.47 7.35
N THR A 46 -9.31 -2.89 8.47
CA THR A 46 -9.68 -3.33 9.83
C THR A 46 -11.17 -3.19 10.11
N ASP A 47 -11.82 -2.19 9.49
CA ASP A 47 -13.26 -1.92 9.65
C ASP A 47 -14.12 -3.04 9.01
N PHE A 48 -13.51 -3.84 8.13
CA PHE A 48 -14.14 -4.98 7.46
C PHE A 48 -13.68 -6.33 8.04
N GLY A 49 -13.07 -6.32 9.24
CA GLY A 49 -12.61 -7.51 9.94
C GLY A 49 -11.24 -8.03 9.47
N GLY A 50 -10.45 -7.19 8.82
CA GLY A 50 -9.07 -7.53 8.47
C GLY A 50 -8.16 -7.60 9.70
N VAL A 51 -7.28 -8.60 9.74
CA VAL A 51 -6.26 -8.81 10.78
C VAL A 51 -4.87 -8.88 10.15
N GLY A 52 -3.95 -8.02 10.61
CA GLY A 52 -2.60 -7.86 10.07
C GLY A 52 -1.53 -8.77 10.67
N ASP A 53 -1.89 -10.01 11.05
CA ASP A 53 -1.03 -10.98 11.74
C ASP A 53 -0.16 -11.84 10.80
N GLY A 54 -0.41 -11.78 9.49
CA GLY A 54 0.25 -12.59 8.46
C GLY A 54 -0.24 -14.04 8.38
N VAL A 55 -1.24 -14.42 9.17
CA VAL A 55 -1.77 -15.78 9.28
C VAL A 55 -3.26 -15.82 8.91
N THR A 56 -4.02 -14.82 9.32
CA THR A 56 -5.45 -14.69 9.03
C THR A 56 -5.68 -14.40 7.56
N VAL A 57 -6.58 -15.17 6.93
CA VAL A 57 -6.95 -15.00 5.52
C VAL A 57 -7.98 -13.87 5.38
N ASN A 58 -7.52 -12.70 4.92
CA ASN A 58 -8.27 -11.45 4.83
C ASN A 58 -9.08 -11.29 3.53
N THR A 59 -9.20 -12.34 2.70
CA THR A 59 -9.85 -12.26 1.37
C THR A 59 -11.27 -11.67 1.44
N ASN A 60 -12.05 -12.04 2.45
CA ASN A 60 -13.41 -11.53 2.63
C ASN A 60 -13.41 -10.07 3.09
N ALA A 61 -12.50 -9.66 3.97
CA ALA A 61 -12.35 -8.27 4.37
C ALA A 61 -12.04 -7.37 3.16
N PHE A 62 -11.11 -7.80 2.29
CA PHE A 62 -10.80 -7.07 1.05
C PHE A 62 -12.00 -6.97 0.10
N ARG A 63 -12.73 -8.07 -0.11
CA ARG A 63 -13.93 -8.07 -0.97
C ARG A 63 -15.03 -7.16 -0.44
N ASN A 64 -15.27 -7.20 0.87
CA ASN A 64 -16.29 -6.37 1.51
C ASN A 64 -15.92 -4.88 1.43
N ALA A 65 -14.65 -4.54 1.67
CA ALA A 65 -14.15 -3.18 1.56
C ALA A 65 -14.27 -2.65 0.11
N VAL A 66 -13.89 -3.45 -0.88
CA VAL A 66 -14.05 -3.09 -2.30
C VAL A 66 -15.52 -2.91 -2.67
N ALA A 67 -16.40 -3.83 -2.27
CA ALA A 67 -17.83 -3.73 -2.54
C ALA A 67 -18.47 -2.50 -1.89
N HIS A 68 -18.00 -2.12 -0.70
CA HIS A 68 -18.41 -0.89 -0.03
C HIS A 68 -17.98 0.35 -0.81
N LEU A 69 -16.70 0.43 -1.18
CA LEU A 69 -16.14 1.59 -1.88
C LEU A 69 -16.62 1.72 -3.34
N ALA A 70 -17.00 0.61 -3.98
CA ALA A 70 -17.55 0.60 -5.34
C ALA A 70 -18.80 1.48 -5.48
N LYS A 71 -19.57 1.65 -4.40
CA LYS A 71 -20.75 2.52 -4.34
C LYS A 71 -20.42 3.99 -4.62
N PHE A 72 -19.16 4.40 -4.42
CA PHE A 72 -18.70 5.77 -4.60
C PHE A 72 -17.96 5.99 -5.94
N SER A 73 -18.00 5.02 -6.85
CA SER A 73 -17.31 5.10 -8.16
C SER A 73 -17.70 6.34 -8.98
N THR A 74 -18.92 6.86 -8.82
CA THR A 74 -19.41 8.08 -9.49
C THR A 74 -19.09 9.38 -8.74
N ASP A 75 -18.67 9.31 -7.47
CA ASP A 75 -18.37 10.46 -6.60
C ASP A 75 -16.85 10.57 -6.34
N GLY A 76 -16.07 10.44 -7.41
CA GLY A 76 -14.61 10.51 -7.34
C GLY A 76 -13.94 9.27 -6.76
N GLY A 77 -14.68 8.18 -6.53
CA GLY A 77 -14.12 6.88 -6.15
C GLY A 77 -13.82 6.72 -4.66
N GLY A 78 -13.07 5.67 -4.33
CA GLY A 78 -12.78 5.29 -2.96
C GLY A 78 -11.34 4.89 -2.70
N GLN A 79 -10.87 5.08 -1.47
CA GLN A 79 -9.58 4.62 -1.00
C GLN A 79 -9.75 3.55 0.08
N LEU A 80 -9.05 2.43 -0.07
CA LEU A 80 -8.87 1.43 0.98
C LEU A 80 -7.50 1.61 1.62
N TYR A 81 -7.48 1.94 2.90
CA TYR A 81 -6.29 2.06 3.72
C TYR A 81 -5.92 0.71 4.35
N VAL A 82 -4.65 0.32 4.24
CA VAL A 82 -4.09 -0.88 4.86
C VAL A 82 -2.98 -0.46 5.84
N PRO A 83 -3.20 -0.62 7.17
CA PRO A 83 -2.22 -0.24 8.19
C PRO A 83 -0.97 -1.14 8.17
N PRO A 84 0.10 -0.75 8.91
CA PRO A 84 1.26 -1.60 9.14
C PRO A 84 0.85 -3.01 9.59
N GLY A 85 1.52 -4.03 9.07
CA GLY A 85 1.21 -5.42 9.38
C GLY A 85 1.31 -6.34 8.17
N ARG A 86 1.00 -7.61 8.37
CA ARG A 86 1.10 -8.65 7.34
C ARG A 86 -0.29 -9.15 6.99
N TRP A 87 -0.68 -9.04 5.73
CA TRP A 87 -2.06 -9.22 5.30
C TRP A 87 -2.14 -10.39 4.33
N LEU A 88 -2.37 -11.60 4.85
CA LEU A 88 -2.57 -12.79 4.01
C LEU A 88 -3.92 -12.70 3.30
N THR A 89 -3.92 -12.82 1.98
CA THR A 89 -5.14 -12.74 1.17
C THR A 89 -5.05 -13.60 -0.08
N GLY A 90 -6.19 -14.13 -0.51
CA GLY A 90 -6.35 -14.73 -1.83
C GLY A 90 -6.60 -13.67 -2.91
N PRO A 91 -6.82 -14.07 -4.17
CA PRO A 91 -7.18 -13.14 -5.22
C PRO A 91 -8.55 -12.49 -4.94
N PHE A 92 -8.62 -11.18 -5.22
CA PHE A 92 -9.84 -10.38 -5.19
C PHE A 92 -9.83 -9.38 -6.34
N ASN A 93 -11.02 -8.99 -6.80
CA ASN A 93 -11.16 -8.06 -7.91
C ASN A 93 -11.29 -6.63 -7.39
N LEU A 94 -10.63 -5.69 -8.06
CA LEU A 94 -10.81 -4.26 -7.84
C LEU A 94 -11.88 -3.70 -8.78
N THR A 95 -12.47 -2.58 -8.39
CA THR A 95 -13.40 -1.79 -9.22
C THR A 95 -12.72 -0.54 -9.77
N SER A 96 -13.40 0.16 -10.70
CA SER A 96 -12.93 1.44 -11.22
C SER A 96 -12.89 2.52 -10.13
N ALA A 97 -12.05 3.54 -10.34
CA ALA A 97 -11.88 4.68 -9.42
C ALA A 97 -11.53 4.25 -7.98
N PHE A 98 -10.70 3.22 -7.83
CA PHE A 98 -10.29 2.68 -6.54
C PHE A 98 -8.80 2.96 -6.26
N THR A 99 -8.46 3.36 -5.04
CA THR A 99 -7.08 3.50 -4.57
C THR A 99 -6.82 2.49 -3.44
N LEU A 100 -5.88 1.56 -3.63
CA LEU A 100 -5.36 0.74 -2.52
C LEU A 100 -4.13 1.44 -1.93
N TYR A 101 -4.26 1.99 -0.73
CA TYR A 101 -3.16 2.67 -0.04
C TYR A 101 -2.54 1.73 1.00
N LEU A 102 -1.26 1.42 0.83
CA LEU A 102 -0.49 0.63 1.78
C LEU A 102 0.35 1.58 2.63
N HIS A 103 0.14 1.57 3.94
CA HIS A 103 1.00 2.31 4.85
C HIS A 103 2.43 1.73 4.81
N ARG A 104 3.40 2.53 5.29
CA ARG A 104 4.75 2.03 5.62
C ARG A 104 4.63 0.76 6.46
N ASP A 105 5.42 -0.25 6.12
CA ASP A 105 5.45 -1.55 6.81
C ASP A 105 4.18 -2.43 6.65
N ALA A 106 3.26 -2.07 5.75
CA ALA A 106 2.20 -2.96 5.32
C ALA A 106 2.72 -3.95 4.24
N VAL A 107 2.55 -5.25 4.49
CA VAL A 107 2.97 -6.33 3.58
C VAL A 107 1.76 -7.17 3.17
N ILE A 108 1.40 -7.17 1.88
CA ILE A 108 0.37 -8.08 1.34
C ILE A 108 1.00 -9.44 1.04
N LEU A 109 0.48 -10.49 1.66
CA LEU A 109 0.92 -11.87 1.42
C LEU A 109 -0.10 -12.58 0.53
N ALA A 110 0.36 -13.13 -0.60
CA ALA A 110 -0.49 -13.92 -1.48
C ALA A 110 -0.65 -15.35 -0.95
N SER A 111 -1.89 -15.79 -0.76
CA SER A 111 -2.18 -17.20 -0.45
C SER A 111 -1.78 -18.10 -1.62
N GLN A 112 -1.07 -19.19 -1.33
CA GLN A 112 -0.58 -20.15 -2.32
C GLN A 112 -1.66 -21.14 -2.80
N VAL A 113 -2.90 -21.01 -2.32
CA VAL A 113 -4.02 -21.86 -2.74
C VAL A 113 -4.44 -21.47 -4.17
N ARG A 114 -3.71 -21.98 -5.16
CA ARG A 114 -4.08 -21.91 -6.57
C ARG A 114 -5.23 -22.87 -6.83
N ARG A 115 -6.46 -22.35 -6.88
CA ARG A 115 -7.64 -23.09 -7.41
C ARG A 115 -7.85 -22.91 -8.91
N SER A 116 -6.97 -22.17 -9.60
CA SER A 116 -7.02 -22.02 -11.06
C SER A 116 -5.95 -22.89 -11.72
N PRO A 117 -6.27 -23.64 -12.79
CA PRO A 117 -5.27 -24.27 -13.63
C PRO A 117 -4.25 -23.23 -14.12
N PRO A 118 -2.99 -23.62 -14.38
CA PRO A 118 -2.04 -22.73 -15.06
C PRO A 118 -2.69 -22.19 -16.33
N LEU A 119 -2.69 -20.86 -16.50
CA LEU A 119 -3.16 -20.28 -17.76
C LEU A 119 -2.31 -20.84 -18.90
N PRO A 120 -2.91 -21.32 -20.00
CA PRO A 120 -2.16 -21.74 -21.16
C PRO A 120 -1.24 -20.60 -21.59
N LEU A 121 0.04 -20.90 -21.84
CA LEU A 121 0.92 -19.98 -22.53
C LEU A 121 0.25 -19.64 -23.86
N ALA A 122 -0.27 -18.42 -24.00
CA ALA A 122 -0.80 -17.96 -25.27
C ALA A 122 0.34 -18.08 -26.31
N PRO A 123 0.12 -18.67 -27.49
CA PRO A 123 1.10 -18.66 -28.55
C PRO A 123 1.58 -17.22 -28.75
N GLY A 124 2.91 -17.03 -28.80
CA GLY A 124 3.51 -15.71 -28.90
C GLY A 124 2.81 -14.90 -29.99
N ARG A 125 2.20 -13.77 -29.61
CA ARG A 125 1.57 -12.86 -30.57
C ARG A 125 2.70 -12.40 -31.49
N PRO A 126 2.66 -12.64 -32.81
CA PRO A 126 3.72 -12.21 -33.69
C PRO A 126 3.81 -10.69 -33.62
N VAL A 127 4.87 -10.19 -33.00
CA VAL A 127 5.24 -8.77 -33.08
C VAL A 127 5.69 -8.58 -34.52
N SER A 128 4.91 -7.83 -35.30
CA SER A 128 5.30 -7.43 -36.66
C SER A 128 6.45 -6.42 -36.57
N GLY A 129 7.65 -6.93 -36.27
CA GLY A 129 8.91 -6.21 -36.36
C GLY A 129 9.55 -6.55 -37.71
N ARG A 130 10.02 -5.52 -38.42
CA ARG A 130 10.67 -5.67 -39.73
C ARG A 130 11.91 -6.57 -39.59
N THR A 131 11.85 -7.77 -40.17
CA THR A 131 12.99 -8.68 -40.25
C THR A 131 14.05 -8.09 -41.18
N PHE A 132 15.22 -7.73 -40.64
CA PHE A 132 16.40 -7.50 -41.48
C PHE A 132 16.93 -8.85 -41.97
N SER A 133 16.80 -9.11 -43.27
CA SER A 133 17.34 -10.31 -43.91
C SER A 133 18.84 -10.15 -44.13
N LEU A 134 19.66 -11.01 -43.53
CA LEU A 134 21.08 -11.14 -43.85
C LEU A 134 21.24 -12.08 -45.05
N SER A 135 21.53 -11.51 -46.23
CA SER A 135 21.87 -12.29 -47.42
C SER A 135 23.28 -12.87 -47.29
N ARG A 136 23.37 -14.20 -47.25
CA ARG A 136 24.65 -14.96 -47.25
C ARG A 136 25.34 -14.84 -48.61
N VAL A 137 26.48 -14.18 -48.65
CA VAL A 137 27.38 -14.12 -49.84
C VAL A 137 27.84 -15.54 -50.19
N HIS A 138 27.47 -16.03 -51.39
CA HIS A 138 28.00 -17.27 -51.94
C HIS A 138 29.29 -16.98 -52.71
N ARG A 139 30.40 -17.56 -52.24
CA ARG A 139 31.66 -17.62 -52.98
C ARG A 139 31.52 -18.73 -54.04
N GLY A 140 31.49 -18.36 -55.32
CA GLY A 140 31.37 -19.30 -56.42
C GLY A 140 32.68 -20.05 -56.67
N THR A 141 32.62 -21.37 -56.76
CA THR A 141 33.67 -22.20 -57.38
C THR A 141 33.12 -22.74 -58.68
N LYS A 142 33.62 -22.22 -59.81
CA LYS A 142 33.49 -22.86 -61.12
C LYS A 142 34.46 -24.03 -61.17
N SER A 143 34.00 -25.19 -61.64
CA SER A 143 34.90 -26.19 -62.23
C SER A 143 34.35 -26.56 -63.60
N PHE A 144 35.27 -26.56 -64.57
CA PHE A 144 35.08 -26.98 -65.95
C PHE A 144 34.84 -28.48 -66.05
#